data_AF-A0A4Y7K6P3-F1
#
_entry.id   AF-A0A4Y7K6P3-F1
#
_cell.length_a   1.000
_cell.length_b   1.000
_cell.length_c   1.000
_cell.angle_alpha   90.00
_cell.angle_beta   90.00
_cell.angle_gamma   90.00
#
_symmetry.space_group_name_H-M   'P 1'
#
loop_
_entity.id
_entity.type
_entity.pdbx_description
1 polymer ?
#
loop_
_entity_poly.entity_id
_entity_poly.type
_entity_poly.pdbx_seq_one_letter_code
_entity_poly.pdbx_strand_id
1 'polypeptide(L)'
;MHGRQINLVEWLKVMVGTRRAEEVVDPNLEAVRPTTRALKRALLVALRCVDPDPDKRPEMSQVVRMLEADDYPFHEDRKNRKSRSASMDSNM
;
A
#
# COMPACT_ATOMS: atom_id res chain seq x y z
N MET A 1 -33.00 21.31 2.73
CA MET A 1 -32.34 19.98 2.80
C MET A 1 -30.83 20.22 2.79
N HIS A 2 -30.18 20.35 3.95
CA HIS A 2 -28.71 20.38 3.98
C HIS A 2 -28.24 18.92 3.85
N GLY A 3 -27.76 18.54 2.66
CA GLY A 3 -27.18 17.22 2.44
C GLY A 3 -25.96 17.04 3.35
N ARG A 4 -25.91 15.94 4.10
CA ARG A 4 -24.75 15.57 4.91
C ARG A 4 -23.56 15.39 3.98
N GLN A 5 -22.54 16.25 4.11
CA GLN A 5 -21.28 16.08 3.39
C GLN A 5 -20.49 14.93 4.03
N ILE A 6 -19.98 14.03 3.19
CA ILE A 6 -19.11 12.93 3.61
C ILE A 6 -17.72 13.22 3.07
N ASN A 7 -16.73 13.24 3.97
CA ASN A 7 -15.33 13.30 3.58
C ASN A 7 -14.84 11.89 3.26
N LEU A 8 -14.65 11.60 1.97
CA LEU A 8 -14.20 10.29 1.50
C LEU A 8 -12.79 9.93 2.00
N VAL A 9 -11.90 10.91 2.12
CA VAL A 9 -10.52 10.68 2.60
C VAL A 9 -10.55 10.24 4.06
N GLU A 10 -11.37 10.89 4.89
CA GLU A 10 -11.48 10.53 6.30
C GLU A 10 -12.13 9.15 6.49
N TRP A 11 -13.19 8.87 5.73
CA TRP A 11 -13.79 7.54 5.70
C TRP A 11 -12.76 6.47 5.29
N LEU A 12 -11.97 6.73 4.25
CA LEU A 12 -10.95 5.80 3.76
C LEU A 12 -9.88 5.49 4.82
N LYS A 13 -9.42 6.52 5.54
CA LYS A 13 -8.46 6.36 6.65
C LYS A 13 -9.02 5.44 7.73
N VAL A 14 -10.29 5.59 8.09
CA VAL A 14 -10.97 4.71 9.06
C VAL A 14 -10.98 3.27 8.56
N MET A 15 -11.37 3.04 7.29
CA MET A 15 -11.42 1.69 6.72
C MET A 15 -10.04 1.01 6.70
N VAL A 16 -8.99 1.75 6.33
CA VAL A 16 -7.62 1.24 6.34
C VAL A 16 -7.13 0.99 7.77
N GLY A 17 -7.35 1.94 8.69
CA GLY A 17 -6.92 1.84 10.09
C GLY A 17 -7.61 0.73 10.88
N THR A 18 -8.86 0.42 10.54
CA THR A 18 -9.64 -0.68 11.15
C THR A 18 -9.46 -2.03 10.45
N ARG A 19 -8.50 -2.14 9.52
CA ARG A 19 -8.20 -3.36 8.73
C ARG A 19 -9.36 -3.83 7.83
N ARG A 20 -10.28 -2.92 7.48
CA ARG A 20 -11.43 -3.16 6.58
C ARG A 20 -11.18 -2.70 5.15
N ALA A 21 -9.92 -2.72 4.71
CA ALA A 21 -9.50 -2.19 3.41
C ALA A 21 -10.21 -2.88 2.21
N GLU A 22 -10.58 -4.15 2.33
CA GLU A 22 -11.25 -4.89 1.26
C GLU A 22 -12.70 -4.45 1.01
N GLU A 23 -13.34 -3.84 1.99
CA GLU A 23 -14.70 -3.32 1.88
C GLU A 23 -14.77 -1.99 1.10
N VAL A 24 -13.61 -1.43 0.75
CA VAL A 24 -13.51 -0.23 -0.08
C VAL A 24 -13.68 -0.55 -1.57
N VAL A 25 -13.52 -1.82 -1.97
CA VAL A 25 -13.62 -2.23 -3.36
C VAL A 25 -15.04 -1.96 -3.87
N ASP A 26 -15.13 -1.26 -5.01
CA ASP A 26 -16.40 -1.01 -5.67
C ASP A 26 -17.05 -2.36 -6.05
N PRO A 27 -18.30 -2.62 -5.62
CA PRO A 27 -19.03 -3.84 -5.97
C PRO A 27 -19.16 -4.08 -7.48
N ASN A 28 -19.14 -3.04 -8.30
CA ASN A 28 -19.23 -3.15 -9.76
C ASN A 28 -17.95 -3.70 -10.41
N LEU A 29 -16.85 -3.80 -9.67
CA LEU A 29 -15.57 -4.33 -10.17
C LEU A 29 -15.43 -5.85 -9.94
N GLU A 30 -16.51 -6.57 -9.67
CA GLU A 30 -16.46 -8.00 -9.32
C GLU A 30 -15.76 -8.87 -10.39
N ALA A 31 -15.96 -8.56 -11.68
CA ALA A 31 -15.30 -9.25 -12.79
C ALA A 31 -13.78 -8.99 -12.87
N VAL A 32 -13.29 -7.89 -12.31
CA VAL A 32 -11.88 -7.45 -12.33
C VAL A 32 -11.37 -7.18 -10.92
N ARG A 33 -11.88 -7.92 -9.93
CA ARG A 33 -11.62 -7.66 -8.52
C ARG A 33 -10.12 -7.68 -8.24
N PRO A 34 -9.55 -6.59 -7.68
CA PRO A 34 -8.12 -6.54 -7.44
C PRO A 34 -7.70 -7.56 -6.38
N THR A 35 -6.48 -8.06 -6.46
CA THR A 35 -5.90 -8.85 -5.37
C THR A 35 -5.77 -7.98 -4.11
N THR A 36 -5.84 -8.57 -2.92
CA THR A 36 -5.65 -7.85 -1.64
C THR A 36 -4.34 -7.05 -1.62
N ARG A 37 -3.29 -7.56 -2.26
CA ARG A 37 -1.99 -6.88 -2.38
C ARG A 37 -2.08 -5.64 -3.26
N ALA A 38 -2.69 -5.77 -4.45
CA ALA A 38 -2.91 -4.65 -5.37
C ALA A 38 -3.75 -3.55 -4.72
N LEU A 39 -4.84 -3.94 -4.05
CA LEU A 39 -5.72 -3.02 -3.34
C LEU A 39 -4.98 -2.27 -2.23
N LYS A 40 -4.28 -2.98 -1.32
CA LYS A 40 -3.54 -2.34 -0.23
C LYS A 40 -2.49 -1.36 -0.75
N ARG A 41 -1.80 -1.69 -1.85
CA ARG A 41 -0.83 -0.79 -2.47
C ARG A 41 -1.52 0.46 -3.02
N ALA A 42 -2.57 0.31 -3.82
CA ALA A 42 -3.33 1.43 -4.37
C ALA A 42 -3.84 2.37 -3.25
N LEU A 43 -4.39 1.80 -2.17
CA LEU A 43 -4.85 2.57 -1.01
C LEU A 43 -3.71 3.33 -0.31
N LEU A 44 -2.56 2.70 -0.10
CA LEU A 44 -1.39 3.36 0.50
C LEU A 44 -0.83 4.47 -0.38
N VAL A 45 -0.84 4.30 -1.70
CA VAL A 45 -0.45 5.34 -2.66
C VAL A 45 -1.44 6.49 -2.59
N ALA A 46 -2.75 6.20 -2.65
CA ALA A 46 -3.81 7.21 -2.57
C ALA A 46 -3.70 8.04 -1.28
N LEU A 47 -3.48 7.40 -0.13
CA LEU A 47 -3.32 8.10 1.15
C LEU A 47 -2.12 9.05 1.18
N ARG A 48 -1.01 8.71 0.50
CA ARG A 48 0.15 9.62 0.37
C ARG A 48 -0.14 10.79 -0.57
N CYS A 49 -0.86 10.55 -1.66
CA CYS A 49 -1.23 11.60 -2.62
C CYS A 49 -2.13 12.69 -2.01
N VAL A 50 -2.94 12.32 -1.02
CA VAL A 50 -3.89 13.23 -0.34
C VAL A 50 -3.41 13.67 1.04
N ASP A 51 -2.11 13.56 1.32
CA ASP A 51 -1.56 14.03 2.59
C ASP A 51 -1.89 15.53 2.78
N PRO A 52 -2.40 15.94 3.97
CA PRO A 52 -2.69 17.35 4.23
C PRO A 52 -1.44 18.23 4.08
N ASP A 53 -0.25 17.69 4.36
CA ASP A 53 1.03 18.35 4.17
C ASP A 53 1.49 18.20 2.71
N PRO A 54 1.58 19.29 1.92
CA PRO A 54 1.98 19.22 0.52
C PRO A 54 3.39 18.65 0.32
N ASP A 55 4.31 18.85 1.26
CA ASP A 55 5.69 18.38 1.15
C ASP A 55 5.81 16.87 1.33
N LYS A 56 4.77 16.23 1.88
CA LYS A 56 4.68 14.76 2.01
C LYS A 56 4.06 14.09 0.80
N ARG A 57 3.47 14.85 -0.13
CA ARG A 57 2.84 14.31 -1.33
C ARG A 57 3.93 13.86 -2.31
N PRO A 58 3.83 12.65 -2.87
CA PRO A 58 4.81 12.16 -3.83
C PRO A 58 4.69 12.94 -5.15
N GLU A 59 5.80 13.00 -5.90
CA GLU A 59 5.75 13.41 -7.30
C GLU A 59 4.98 12.37 -8.12
N MET A 60 4.33 12.80 -9.21
CA MET A 60 3.59 11.88 -10.09
C MET A 60 4.48 10.77 -10.67
N SER A 61 5.75 11.05 -10.92
CA SER A 61 6.75 10.05 -11.35
C SER A 61 6.92 8.92 -10.31
N GLN A 62 6.89 9.27 -9.02
CA GLN A 62 6.94 8.32 -7.91
C GLN A 62 5.64 7.56 -7.78
N VAL A 63 4.48 8.22 -7.96
CA VAL A 63 3.15 7.58 -7.92
C VAL A 63 3.06 6.45 -8.94
N VAL A 64 3.46 6.68 -10.20
CA VAL A 64 3.46 5.66 -11.25
C VAL A 64 4.34 4.47 -10.85
N ARG A 65 5.59 4.73 -10.44
CA ARG A 65 6.52 3.67 -9.99
C ARG A 65 5.97 2.87 -8.81
N MET A 66 5.30 3.53 -7.86
CA MET A 66 4.70 2.88 -6.70
C MET A 66 3.53 1.98 -7.09
N LEU A 67 2.78 2.30 -8.15
CA LEU A 67 1.66 1.50 -8.62
C LEU A 67 2.14 0.28 -9.44
N GLU A 68 3.17 0.47 -10.27
CA GLU A 68 3.78 -0.55 -11.14
C GLU A 68 4.68 -1.56 -10.40
N ALA A 69 5.12 -1.26 -9.18
CA ALA A 69 6.10 -2.09 -8.43
C ALA A 69 5.69 -3.56 -8.16
N ASP A 70 4.47 -3.98 -8.51
CA ASP A 70 4.01 -5.37 -8.41
C ASP A 70 4.11 -6.17 -9.71
N ASP A 71 4.36 -5.53 -10.87
CA ASP A 71 4.60 -6.25 -12.13
C ASP A 71 5.99 -6.90 -12.18
N TYR A 72 6.82 -6.65 -11.16
CA TYR A 72 8.11 -7.30 -10.99
C TYR A 72 8.04 -8.30 -9.82
N PRO A 73 8.15 -9.62 -10.07
CA PRO A 73 8.33 -10.58 -8.99
C PRO A 73 9.69 -10.34 -8.33
N PHE A 74 9.71 -9.57 -7.24
CA PHE A 74 10.92 -9.42 -6.44
C PHE A 74 11.19 -10.72 -5.67
N HIS A 75 12.25 -11.39 -6.12
CA HIS A 75 13.02 -12.40 -5.41
C HIS A 75 13.12 -12.15 -3.89
N GLU A 76 12.87 -13.21 -3.12
CA GLU A 76 13.04 -13.39 -1.67
C GLU A 76 14.50 -13.21 -1.16
N ASP A 77 15.38 -12.45 -1.83
CA ASP A 77 16.82 -12.49 -1.51
C ASP A 77 17.23 -11.66 -0.28
N ARG A 78 16.30 -10.92 0.32
CA ARG A 78 16.64 -10.07 1.48
C ARG A 78 16.63 -10.80 2.83
N LYS A 79 16.12 -12.04 2.89
CA LYS A 79 16.18 -12.86 4.12
C LYS A 79 17.47 -13.67 4.28
N ASN A 80 18.24 -13.93 3.21
CA ASN A 80 19.42 -14.81 3.29
C ASN A 80 20.74 -14.09 3.66
N ARG A 81 20.77 -12.76 3.76
CA ARG A 81 21.99 -12.03 4.20
C ARG A 81 22.21 -12.03 5.70
N LYS A 82 21.20 -12.38 6.52
CA LYS A 82 21.31 -12.35 7.98
C LYS A 82 21.72 -13.71 8.59
N SER A 83 21.77 -14.78 7.80
CA SER A 83 22.14 -16.14 8.24
C SER A 83 23.61 -16.50 8.02
N ARG A 84 24.33 -15.85 7.09
CA ARG A 84 25.74 -16.20 6.78
C ARG A 84 26.79 -15.53 7.66
N SER A 85 26.45 -14.49 8.44
CA SER A 85 27.41 -13.79 9.30
C SER A 85 27.51 -14.35 10.72
N ALA A 86 26.79 -15.43 11.05
CA ALA A 86 26.73 -16.01 12.40
C ALA A 86 27.47 -17.36 12.54
N SER A 87 28.25 -17.80 11.53
CA SER A 87 28.84 -19.15 11.50
C SER A 87 30.37 -19.19 11.34
N MET A 88 31.09 -18.12 11.64
CA MET A 88 32.57 -18.10 11.58
C MET A 88 33.27 -17.91 12.93
N ASP A 89 32.55 -17.85 14.05
CA ASP A 89 33.15 -17.73 15.40
C ASP A 89 32.71 -18.88 16.30
N SER A 90 33.23 -20.08 16.01
CA SER A 90 33.34 -21.18 16.99
C SER A 90 34.07 -22.37 16.37
N ASN A 91 35.39 -22.26 16.26
CA ASN A 91 36.28 -23.42 16.37
C ASN A 91 37.73 -22.92 16.59
N MET A 92 38.04 -22.61 17.86
CA MET A 92 39.38 -22.74 18.43
C MET A 92 39.28 -23.72 19.59
#